data_AF-A0A2E0NDL2-F1
#
_entry.id   AF-A0A2E0NDL2-F1
#
_cell.length_a   1.000
_cell.length_b   1.000
_cell.length_c   1.000
_cell.angle_alpha   90.00
_cell.angle_beta   90.00
_cell.angle_gamma   90.00
#
_symmetry.space_group_name_H-M   'P 1'
#
loop_
_entity.id
_entity.type
_entity.pdbx_description
1 polymer ?
#
loop_
_entity_poly.entity_id
_entity_poly.type
_entity_poly.pdbx_seq_one_letter_code
_entity_poly.pdbx_strand_id
1 'polypeptide(L)'
;MNTHHFKNQLSARAFSLIEVVLAIGIFLVTVLALVGLLGPTLKSVDDVEQIDAVSSVVNTLNTFLQKSPSIAPSGSKFDVIYGAVASGNYATVFVFNAYMDATSPDTELKVGFYDESVGVDALVENADFSDAAGTIYRAVLSPSSVLPANERSPNRNGDGIYTLINPLASYPEGYFAMEVRIFAEDPPGPSASFQASTNLSALSNVEPIFTYNTAVVR
;
A
#
# COMPACT_ATOMS: atom_id res chain seq x y z
N MET A 1 -33.03 34.73 80.47
CA MET A 1 -32.43 35.94 79.87
C MET A 1 -31.05 35.55 79.34
N ASN A 2 -30.82 35.85 78.07
CA ASN A 2 -29.57 35.76 77.29
C ASN A 2 -29.20 34.40 76.66
N THR A 3 -29.55 34.37 75.38
CA THR A 3 -29.18 33.55 74.24
C THR A 3 -27.75 33.80 73.72
N HIS A 4 -27.35 32.95 72.76
CA HIS A 4 -26.34 33.15 71.69
C HIS A 4 -24.87 32.80 72.02
N HIS A 5 -24.05 32.21 71.15
CA HIS A 5 -24.20 31.74 69.76
C HIS A 5 -23.01 30.80 69.47
N PHE A 6 -23.26 29.60 68.94
CA PHE A 6 -22.23 28.82 68.24
C PHE A 6 -21.93 29.54 66.92
N LYS A 7 -20.73 30.13 66.76
CA LYS A 7 -20.26 30.61 65.45
C LYS A 7 -19.35 29.55 64.82
N ASN A 8 -19.96 28.68 64.04
CA ASN A 8 -19.29 28.05 62.90
C ASN A 8 -18.93 29.17 61.91
N GLN A 9 -17.64 29.42 61.72
CA GLN A 9 -17.15 30.06 60.50
C GLN A 9 -15.96 29.24 60.00
N LEU A 10 -16.27 28.20 59.22
CA LEU A 10 -15.35 27.68 58.22
C LEU A 10 -14.98 28.87 57.31
N SER A 11 -13.75 29.37 57.44
CA SER A 11 -13.20 30.34 56.50
C SER A 11 -13.10 29.65 55.14
N ALA A 12 -14.09 29.85 54.28
CA ALA A 12 -13.95 29.54 52.87
C ALA A 12 -12.89 30.50 52.31
N ARG A 13 -11.65 30.03 52.19
CA ARG A 13 -10.58 30.77 51.51
C ARG A 13 -11.01 30.95 50.05
N ALA A 14 -11.39 32.16 49.68
CA ALA A 14 -11.55 32.54 48.28
C ALA A 14 -10.16 32.63 47.64
N PHE A 15 -9.98 32.02 46.46
CA PHE A 15 -8.75 32.10 45.69
C PHE A 15 -8.48 33.54 45.22
N SER A 16 -7.21 33.94 45.19
CA SER A 16 -6.83 35.25 44.66
C SER A 16 -6.98 35.28 43.13
N LEU A 17 -7.38 36.44 42.57
CA LEU A 17 -7.51 36.64 41.12
C LEU A 17 -6.23 36.24 40.38
N ILE A 18 -5.06 36.59 40.92
CA ILE A 18 -3.76 36.26 40.30
C ILE A 18 -3.49 34.76 40.30
N GLU A 19 -3.93 34.04 41.34
CA GLU A 19 -3.74 32.59 41.46
C GLU A 19 -4.59 31.86 40.41
N VAL A 20 -5.84 32.30 40.22
CA VAL A 20 -6.74 31.74 39.20
C VAL A 20 -6.22 32.03 37.79
N VAL A 21 -5.78 33.26 37.51
CA VAL A 21 -5.24 33.63 36.20
C VAL A 21 -3.94 32.86 35.91
N LEU A 22 -3.06 32.71 36.89
CA LEU A 22 -1.83 31.94 36.75
C LEU A 22 -2.14 30.46 36.52
N ALA A 23 -3.08 29.88 37.27
CA ALA A 23 -3.48 28.48 37.11
C ALA A 23 -4.09 28.22 35.73
N ILE A 24 -4.96 29.10 35.25
CA ILE A 24 -5.53 29.01 33.89
C ILE A 24 -4.42 29.20 32.84
N GLY A 25 -3.48 30.12 33.05
CA GLY A 25 -2.35 30.35 32.15
C GLY A 25 -1.47 29.11 31.99
N ILE A 26 -1.08 28.47 33.11
CA ILE A 26 -0.29 27.23 33.09
C ILE A 26 -1.10 26.10 32.44
N PHE A 27 -2.37 25.97 32.78
CA PHE A 27 -3.25 24.95 32.20
C PHE A 27 -3.36 25.10 30.68
N LEU A 28 -3.58 26.31 30.17
CA LEU A 28 -3.68 26.55 28.73
C LEU A 28 -2.35 26.29 28.00
N VAL A 29 -1.22 26.71 28.57
CA VAL A 29 0.10 26.47 27.96
C VAL A 29 0.41 24.97 27.90
N THR A 30 0.09 24.22 28.95
CA THR A 30 0.33 22.77 28.97
C THR A 30 -0.57 22.03 27.99
N VAL A 31 -1.85 22.39 27.86
CA VAL A 31 -2.75 21.82 26.84
C VAL A 31 -2.26 22.12 25.43
N LEU A 32 -1.86 23.36 25.15
CA LEU A 32 -1.32 23.73 23.84
C LEU A 32 -0.02 22.98 23.52
N ALA A 33 0.87 22.81 24.50
CA ALA A 33 2.08 22.03 24.33
C ALA A 33 1.77 20.55 24.02
N LEU A 34 0.82 19.93 24.73
CA LEU A 34 0.40 18.55 24.48
C LEU A 34 -0.22 18.39 23.09
N VAL A 35 -1.15 19.27 22.70
CA VAL A 35 -1.75 19.23 21.36
C VAL A 35 -0.70 19.47 20.27
N GLY A 36 0.27 20.36 20.52
CA GLY A 36 1.39 20.61 19.60
C GLY A 36 2.29 19.39 19.37
N LEU A 37 2.39 18.49 20.35
CA LEU A 37 3.15 17.23 20.23
C LEU A 37 2.35 16.10 19.58
N LEU A 38 1.01 16.15 19.60
CA LEU A 38 0.15 15.12 19.00
C LEU A 38 0.27 15.06 17.47
N GLY A 39 0.40 16.20 16.79
CA GLY A 39 0.52 16.25 15.33
C GLY A 39 1.73 15.46 14.79
N PRO A 40 2.96 15.75 15.27
CA PRO A 40 4.15 14.98 14.91
C PRO A 40 4.04 13.50 15.30
N THR A 41 3.44 13.20 16.45
CA THR A 41 3.27 11.81 16.91
C THR A 41 2.35 11.01 15.99
N LEU A 42 1.20 11.57 15.61
CA LEU A 42 0.25 10.92 14.69
C LEU A 42 0.87 10.72 13.31
N LYS A 43 1.60 11.72 12.80
CA LYS A 43 2.34 11.58 11.55
C LYS A 43 3.41 10.50 11.63
N SER A 44 4.17 10.44 12.73
CA SER A 44 5.19 9.39 12.90
C SER A 44 4.58 7.98 12.98
N VAL A 45 3.40 7.83 13.58
CA VAL A 45 2.69 6.53 13.60
C VAL A 45 2.24 6.14 12.19
N ASP A 46 1.62 7.07 11.46
CA ASP A 46 1.16 6.86 10.08
C ASP A 46 2.32 6.53 9.12
N ASP A 47 3.41 7.29 9.20
CA ASP A 47 4.62 7.04 8.40
C ASP A 47 5.21 5.63 8.70
N VAL A 48 5.16 5.16 9.95
CA VAL A 48 5.64 3.82 10.34
C VAL A 48 4.72 2.73 9.80
N GLU A 49 3.41 2.88 9.95
CA GLU A 49 2.42 1.93 9.42
C GLU A 49 2.55 1.77 7.91
N GLN A 50 2.75 2.88 7.20
CA GLN A 50 2.97 2.86 5.76
C GLN A 50 4.26 2.11 5.38
N ILE A 51 5.37 2.36 6.09
CA ILE A 51 6.66 1.68 5.82
C ILE A 51 6.55 0.17 6.05
N ASP A 52 5.88 -0.25 7.12
CA ASP A 52 5.70 -1.67 7.44
C ASP A 52 4.80 -2.35 6.40
N ALA A 53 3.70 -1.70 6.02
CA ALA A 53 2.80 -2.21 4.98
C ALA A 53 3.51 -2.35 3.63
N VAL A 54 4.24 -1.32 3.18
CA VAL A 54 5.02 -1.37 1.94
C VAL A 54 6.06 -2.49 1.99
N SER A 55 6.78 -2.64 3.09
CA SER A 55 7.79 -3.70 3.25
C SER A 55 7.17 -5.10 3.15
N SER A 56 6.00 -5.30 3.77
CA SER A 56 5.24 -6.54 3.70
C SER A 56 4.80 -6.86 2.26
N VAL A 57 4.25 -5.87 1.55
CA VAL A 57 3.80 -6.00 0.16
C VAL A 57 4.98 -6.31 -0.76
N VAL A 58 6.10 -5.60 -0.62
CA VAL A 58 7.32 -5.84 -1.41
C VAL A 58 7.86 -7.25 -1.17
N ASN A 59 7.89 -7.72 0.08
CA ASN A 59 8.35 -9.08 0.39
C ASN A 59 7.39 -10.15 -0.18
N THR A 60 6.08 -9.91 -0.07
CA THR A 60 5.05 -10.79 -0.61
C THR A 60 5.16 -10.89 -2.14
N LEU A 61 5.24 -9.75 -2.84
CA LEU A 61 5.41 -9.69 -4.29
C LEU A 61 6.67 -10.41 -4.74
N ASN A 62 7.82 -10.12 -4.13
CA ASN A 62 9.08 -10.76 -4.50
C ASN A 62 9.04 -12.27 -4.23
N THR A 63 8.46 -12.70 -3.11
CA THR A 63 8.27 -14.12 -2.80
C THR A 63 7.36 -14.79 -3.81
N PHE A 64 6.25 -14.15 -4.16
CA PHE A 64 5.31 -14.64 -5.17
C PHE A 64 6.01 -14.79 -6.53
N LEU A 65 6.62 -13.72 -7.05
CA LEU A 65 7.27 -13.71 -8.36
C LEU A 65 8.42 -14.73 -8.46
N GLN A 66 9.20 -14.93 -7.38
CA GLN A 66 10.38 -15.79 -7.41
C GLN A 66 10.09 -17.25 -7.04
N LYS A 67 9.14 -17.48 -6.13
CA LYS A 67 8.98 -18.80 -5.48
C LYS A 67 7.61 -19.44 -5.71
N SER A 68 6.59 -18.71 -6.17
CA SER A 68 5.26 -19.28 -6.36
C SER A 68 5.28 -20.39 -7.43
N PRO A 69 4.93 -21.64 -7.09
CA PRO A 69 4.81 -22.70 -8.09
C PRO A 69 3.61 -22.48 -9.02
N SER A 70 2.61 -21.72 -8.57
CA SER A 70 1.36 -21.48 -9.30
C SER A 70 1.55 -20.65 -10.58
N ILE A 71 2.60 -19.83 -10.66
CA ILE A 71 2.83 -18.93 -11.80
C ILE A 71 3.08 -19.72 -13.09
N ALA A 72 3.91 -20.77 -13.01
CA ALA A 72 4.24 -21.62 -14.14
C ALA A 72 4.30 -23.09 -13.69
N PRO A 73 3.14 -23.75 -13.46
CA PRO A 73 3.08 -25.09 -12.88
C PRO A 73 3.83 -26.16 -13.68
N SER A 74 3.91 -25.99 -15.00
CA SER A 74 4.56 -26.94 -15.92
C SER A 74 5.58 -26.27 -16.85
N GLY A 75 6.13 -25.11 -16.48
CA GLY A 75 6.96 -24.32 -17.38
C GLY A 75 7.97 -23.41 -16.68
N SER A 76 8.61 -22.56 -17.49
CA SER A 76 9.55 -21.55 -17.02
C SER A 76 8.78 -20.33 -16.47
N LYS A 77 8.99 -20.00 -15.19
CA LYS A 77 8.45 -18.76 -14.61
C LYS A 77 8.96 -17.52 -15.33
N PHE A 78 10.22 -17.56 -15.75
CA PHE A 78 10.81 -16.50 -16.54
C PHE A 78 9.99 -16.25 -17.81
N ASP A 79 9.71 -17.32 -18.58
CA ASP A 79 9.02 -17.23 -19.87
C ASP A 79 7.58 -16.70 -19.68
N VAL A 80 6.89 -17.19 -18.65
CA VAL A 80 5.51 -16.79 -18.33
C VAL A 80 5.45 -15.33 -17.89
N ILE A 81 6.31 -14.90 -16.96
CA ILE A 81 6.32 -13.50 -16.48
C ILE A 81 6.77 -12.55 -17.58
N TYR A 82 7.77 -12.94 -18.38
CA TYR A 82 8.18 -12.18 -19.55
C TYR A 82 7.02 -12.03 -20.54
N GLY A 83 6.31 -13.13 -20.83
CA GLY A 83 5.15 -13.14 -21.72
C GLY A 83 4.02 -12.22 -21.25
N ALA A 84 3.69 -12.26 -19.95
CA ALA A 84 2.71 -11.37 -19.34
C ALA A 84 3.08 -9.89 -19.57
N VAL A 85 4.31 -9.50 -19.23
CA VAL A 85 4.76 -8.12 -19.43
C VAL A 85 4.87 -7.75 -20.91
N ALA A 86 5.31 -8.66 -21.78
CA ALA A 86 5.52 -8.38 -23.21
C ALA A 86 4.22 -8.14 -23.98
N SER A 87 3.10 -8.69 -23.53
CA SER A 87 1.78 -8.51 -24.16
C SER A 87 1.35 -7.04 -24.19
N GLY A 88 1.55 -6.31 -23.08
CA GLY A 88 1.15 -4.91 -22.92
C GLY A 88 2.29 -3.91 -22.64
N ASN A 89 3.53 -4.37 -22.53
CA ASN A 89 4.65 -3.69 -21.86
C ASN A 89 4.45 -3.47 -20.36
N TYR A 90 3.46 -4.13 -19.77
CA TYR A 90 3.25 -4.17 -18.33
C TYR A 90 2.50 -5.45 -17.96
N ALA A 91 2.55 -5.80 -16.69
CA ALA A 91 1.64 -6.76 -16.09
C ALA A 91 1.13 -6.23 -14.75
N THR A 92 -0.06 -6.68 -14.33
CA THR A 92 -0.66 -6.23 -13.05
C THR A 92 -0.69 -7.38 -12.05
N VAL A 93 -0.19 -7.14 -10.84
CA VAL A 93 -0.31 -8.04 -9.69
C VAL A 93 -1.01 -7.31 -8.56
N PHE A 94 -1.91 -7.98 -7.85
CA PHE A 94 -2.52 -7.45 -6.64
C PHE A 94 -2.02 -8.16 -5.40
N VAL A 95 -1.98 -7.42 -4.28
CA VAL A 95 -1.75 -7.95 -2.93
C VAL A 95 -2.77 -7.32 -1.99
N PHE A 96 -3.57 -8.13 -1.31
CA PHE A 96 -4.58 -7.65 -0.37
C PHE A 96 -5.03 -8.78 0.54
N ASN A 97 -5.60 -8.44 1.70
CA ASN A 97 -6.31 -9.44 2.51
C ASN A 97 -7.77 -9.51 2.05
N ALA A 98 -8.36 -10.70 2.06
CA ALA A 98 -9.77 -10.91 1.78
C ALA A 98 -10.41 -11.73 2.91
N TYR A 99 -11.67 -11.49 3.22
CA TYR A 99 -12.43 -12.36 4.12
C TYR A 99 -12.62 -13.73 3.48
N MET A 100 -12.42 -14.79 4.26
CA MET A 100 -12.50 -16.17 3.74
C MET A 100 -13.92 -16.55 3.30
N ASP A 101 -14.93 -15.98 3.97
CA ASP A 101 -16.33 -16.07 3.59
C ASP A 101 -17.13 -14.90 4.19
N ALA A 102 -18.35 -14.68 3.72
CA ALA A 102 -19.21 -13.57 4.11
C ALA A 102 -19.59 -13.51 5.61
N THR A 103 -19.30 -14.58 6.36
CA THR A 103 -19.68 -14.72 7.78
C THR A 103 -18.48 -14.88 8.72
N SER A 104 -17.29 -15.14 8.19
CA SER A 104 -16.08 -15.34 8.95
C SER A 104 -15.35 -14.02 9.19
N PRO A 105 -14.87 -13.75 10.42
CA PRO A 105 -13.96 -12.63 10.67
C PRO A 105 -12.53 -12.93 10.18
N ASP A 106 -12.24 -14.17 9.78
CA ASP A 106 -10.90 -14.59 9.37
C ASP A 106 -10.59 -14.10 7.96
N THR A 107 -9.35 -13.64 7.77
CA THR A 107 -8.85 -13.14 6.49
C THR A 107 -7.72 -14.00 5.96
N GLU A 108 -7.61 -14.05 4.63
CA GLU A 108 -6.50 -14.65 3.92
C GLU A 108 -5.78 -13.63 3.03
N LEU A 109 -4.47 -13.78 2.91
CA LEU A 109 -3.66 -12.95 2.02
C LEU A 109 -3.82 -13.46 0.58
N LYS A 110 -4.41 -12.63 -0.28
CA LYS A 110 -4.46 -12.82 -1.73
C LYS A 110 -3.27 -12.16 -2.39
N VAL A 111 -2.62 -12.90 -3.29
CA VAL A 111 -1.62 -12.37 -4.22
C VAL A 111 -1.75 -13.07 -5.56
N GLY A 112 -1.81 -12.30 -6.64
CA GLY A 112 -1.92 -12.87 -7.98
C GLY A 112 -1.92 -11.83 -9.09
N PHE A 113 -1.67 -12.32 -10.30
CA PHE A 113 -1.81 -11.52 -11.52
C PHE A 113 -3.29 -11.28 -11.84
N TYR A 114 -3.59 -10.22 -12.55
CA TYR A 114 -4.95 -9.94 -13.01
C TYR A 114 -4.99 -9.82 -14.53
N ASP A 115 -5.83 -10.63 -15.16
CA ASP A 115 -6.04 -10.66 -16.63
C ASP A 115 -4.74 -10.93 -17.42
N GLU A 116 -3.85 -11.77 -16.88
CA GLU A 116 -2.58 -12.14 -17.50
C GLU A 116 -2.56 -13.62 -17.91
N SER A 117 -1.74 -13.95 -18.91
CA SER A 117 -1.53 -15.33 -19.35
C SER A 117 -0.52 -16.08 -18.46
N VAL A 118 -0.90 -16.31 -17.20
CA VAL A 118 -0.13 -17.09 -16.20
C VAL A 118 -0.91 -18.34 -15.76
N GLY A 119 -0.34 -19.16 -14.87
CA GLY A 119 -1.07 -20.29 -14.29
C GLY A 119 -2.33 -19.85 -13.54
N VAL A 120 -3.40 -20.64 -13.65
CA VAL A 120 -4.73 -20.28 -13.12
C VAL A 120 -4.73 -19.99 -11.61
N ASP A 121 -3.96 -20.76 -10.84
CA ASP A 121 -3.84 -20.58 -9.39
C ASP A 121 -2.92 -19.39 -8.99
N ALA A 122 -2.37 -18.67 -9.97
CA ALA A 122 -1.61 -17.44 -9.79
C ALA A 122 -2.41 -16.20 -10.20
N LEU A 123 -3.70 -16.36 -10.53
CA LEU A 123 -4.60 -15.26 -10.86
C LEU A 123 -5.40 -14.82 -9.62
N VAL A 124 -5.73 -13.53 -9.58
CA VAL A 124 -6.84 -13.00 -8.79
C VAL A 124 -7.99 -12.67 -9.73
N GLU A 125 -9.20 -12.98 -9.30
CA GLU A 125 -10.41 -12.76 -10.08
C GLU A 125 -11.18 -11.54 -9.57
N ASN A 126 -12.09 -11.01 -10.40
CA ASN A 126 -12.90 -9.86 -10.01
C ASN A 126 -13.74 -10.10 -8.74
N ALA A 127 -14.12 -11.35 -8.48
CA ALA A 127 -14.87 -11.73 -7.29
C ALA A 127 -14.04 -11.62 -6.01
N ASP A 128 -12.71 -11.80 -6.06
CA ASP A 128 -11.88 -11.72 -4.85
C ASP A 128 -11.89 -10.30 -4.24
N PHE A 129 -12.09 -9.26 -5.06
CA PHE A 129 -12.10 -7.88 -4.58
C PHE A 129 -13.37 -7.48 -3.83
N SER A 130 -14.48 -8.22 -3.95
CA SER A 130 -15.68 -7.90 -3.16
C SER A 130 -15.50 -8.23 -1.68
N ASP A 131 -14.61 -9.17 -1.37
CA ASP A 131 -14.31 -9.60 -0.01
C ASP A 131 -13.03 -8.93 0.54
N ALA A 132 -12.49 -7.92 -0.16
CA ALA A 132 -11.28 -7.23 0.25
C ALA A 132 -11.42 -6.61 1.66
N ALA A 133 -10.52 -7.01 2.55
CA ALA A 133 -10.42 -6.56 3.92
C ALA A 133 -9.30 -5.50 4.04
N GLY A 134 -9.67 -4.23 3.82
CA GLY A 134 -8.76 -3.10 3.88
C GLY A 134 -8.15 -2.74 2.51
N THR A 135 -6.98 -2.10 2.54
CA THR A 135 -6.30 -1.56 1.35
C THR A 135 -5.96 -2.66 0.34
N ILE A 136 -6.24 -2.39 -0.94
CA ILE A 136 -5.82 -3.21 -2.06
C ILE A 136 -4.55 -2.60 -2.66
N TYR A 137 -3.47 -3.37 -2.73
CA TYR A 137 -2.24 -2.91 -3.34
C TYR A 137 -2.14 -3.41 -4.77
N ARG A 138 -2.17 -2.48 -5.74
CA ARG A 138 -1.89 -2.75 -7.15
C ARG A 138 -0.41 -2.56 -7.43
N ALA A 139 0.26 -3.61 -7.88
CA ALA A 139 1.62 -3.57 -8.37
C ALA A 139 1.63 -3.64 -9.90
N VAL A 140 2.10 -2.58 -10.54
CA VAL A 140 2.34 -2.54 -11.99
C VAL A 140 3.78 -2.92 -12.25
N LEU A 141 3.98 -4.07 -12.90
CA LEU A 141 5.27 -4.55 -13.37
C LEU A 141 5.51 -4.00 -14.77
N SER A 142 6.65 -3.37 -15.02
CA SER A 142 7.00 -2.85 -16.36
C SER A 142 8.49 -3.04 -16.64
N PRO A 143 8.94 -3.00 -17.91
CA PRO A 143 10.35 -3.09 -18.24
C PRO A 143 11.19 -2.06 -17.49
N SER A 144 12.25 -2.52 -16.82
CA SER A 144 13.10 -1.66 -15.99
C SER A 144 14.09 -0.82 -16.81
N SER A 145 14.48 0.34 -16.30
CA SER A 145 15.59 1.14 -16.82
C SER A 145 16.94 0.40 -16.83
N VAL A 146 17.09 -0.65 -16.03
CA VAL A 146 18.33 -1.44 -15.93
C VAL A 146 18.42 -2.56 -16.96
N LEU A 147 17.38 -2.76 -17.77
CA LEU A 147 17.48 -3.61 -18.95
C LEU A 147 18.49 -3.02 -19.95
N PRO A 148 19.24 -3.88 -20.66
CA PRO A 148 20.13 -3.44 -21.72
C PRO A 148 19.41 -2.57 -22.75
N ALA A 149 20.10 -1.57 -23.30
CA ALA A 149 19.49 -0.57 -24.17
C ALA A 149 18.94 -1.16 -25.49
N ASN A 150 19.39 -2.34 -25.91
CA ASN A 150 18.88 -3.10 -27.04
C ASN A 150 17.58 -3.87 -26.72
N GLU A 151 17.20 -3.98 -25.45
CA GLU A 151 16.04 -4.75 -25.01
C GLU A 151 14.84 -3.89 -24.60
N ARG A 152 15.04 -2.58 -24.45
CA ARG A 152 13.98 -1.64 -24.05
C ARG A 152 14.05 -0.33 -24.82
N SER A 153 12.93 0.40 -24.86
CA SER A 153 12.91 1.76 -25.38
C SER A 153 13.95 2.66 -24.68
N PRO A 154 14.54 3.64 -25.41
CA PRO A 154 15.52 4.55 -24.81
C PRO A 154 14.89 5.45 -23.74
N ASN A 155 13.62 5.82 -23.93
CA ASN A 155 12.83 6.68 -23.05
C ASN A 155 11.53 6.01 -22.64
N ARG A 156 10.94 6.48 -21.54
CA ARG A 156 9.58 6.10 -21.14
C ARG A 156 8.56 6.66 -22.13
N ASN A 157 7.45 5.94 -22.31
CA ASN A 157 6.31 6.38 -23.12
C ASN A 157 5.43 7.38 -22.34
N GLY A 158 4.29 7.77 -22.92
CA GLY A 158 3.34 8.70 -22.29
C GLY A 158 2.71 8.20 -20.97
N ASP A 159 2.81 6.90 -20.70
CA ASP A 159 2.34 6.27 -19.47
C ASP A 159 3.44 6.13 -18.40
N GLY A 160 4.63 6.67 -18.69
CA GLY A 160 5.76 6.63 -17.78
C GLY A 160 6.38 5.25 -17.63
N ILE A 161 6.29 4.36 -18.63
CA ILE A 161 6.96 3.05 -18.65
C ILE A 161 7.91 2.90 -19.83
N TYR A 162 8.92 2.05 -19.70
CA TYR A 162 9.67 1.58 -20.86
C TYR A 162 8.88 0.49 -21.61
N THR A 163 9.14 0.33 -22.90
CA THR A 163 8.56 -0.76 -23.71
C THR A 163 9.64 -1.76 -24.07
N LEU A 164 9.30 -3.05 -24.16
CA LEU A 164 10.21 -4.07 -24.66
C LEU A 164 10.41 -3.94 -26.17
N ILE A 165 11.63 -4.23 -26.61
CA ILE A 165 11.98 -4.23 -28.04
C ILE A 165 11.86 -5.63 -28.63
N ASN A 166 12.48 -6.61 -27.98
CA ASN A 166 12.56 -7.96 -28.51
C ASN A 166 11.48 -8.85 -27.89
N PRO A 167 10.94 -9.84 -28.63
CA PRO A 167 10.17 -10.92 -28.04
C PRO A 167 11.07 -11.92 -27.29
N LEU A 168 10.48 -12.77 -26.46
CA LEU A 168 11.16 -13.78 -25.65
C LEU A 168 12.12 -14.66 -26.47
N ALA A 169 11.72 -15.03 -27.69
CA ALA A 169 12.49 -15.91 -28.58
C ALA A 169 13.84 -15.31 -29.02
N SER A 170 13.96 -13.99 -29.04
CA SER A 170 15.19 -13.27 -29.38
C SER A 170 15.77 -12.48 -28.20
N TYR A 171 15.28 -12.72 -26.98
CA TYR A 171 15.75 -12.07 -25.76
C TYR A 171 16.95 -12.84 -25.18
N PRO A 172 18.19 -12.33 -25.27
CA PRO A 172 19.39 -13.10 -24.97
C PRO A 172 19.71 -13.18 -23.47
N GLU A 173 19.11 -12.32 -22.66
CA GLU A 173 19.50 -12.18 -21.25
C GLU A 173 19.01 -13.35 -20.39
N GLY A 174 19.82 -13.73 -19.40
CA GLY A 174 19.50 -14.71 -18.38
C GLY A 174 18.60 -14.18 -17.25
N TYR A 175 18.26 -12.89 -17.29
CA TYR A 175 17.43 -12.21 -16.32
C TYR A 175 16.48 -11.25 -17.02
N PHE A 176 15.32 -11.00 -16.42
CA PHE A 176 14.35 -10.04 -16.87
C PHE A 176 14.07 -9.07 -15.73
N ALA A 177 14.65 -7.88 -15.84
CA ALA A 177 14.50 -6.83 -14.84
C ALA A 177 13.23 -6.01 -15.10
N MET A 178 12.44 -5.84 -14.04
CA MET A 178 11.18 -5.11 -14.04
C MET A 178 11.22 -3.99 -13.00
N GLU A 179 10.68 -2.84 -13.35
CA GLU A 179 10.29 -1.82 -12.39
C GLU A 179 8.90 -2.16 -11.86
N VAL A 180 8.76 -2.15 -10.54
CA VAL A 180 7.51 -2.39 -9.83
C VAL A 180 7.06 -1.05 -9.24
N ARG A 181 5.89 -0.57 -9.65
CA ARG A 181 5.21 0.60 -9.05
C ARG A 181 4.01 0.12 -8.26
N ILE A 182 3.97 0.42 -6.97
CA ILE A 182 2.89 0.01 -6.07
C ILE A 182 1.96 1.20 -5.84
N PHE A 183 0.65 0.96 -5.95
CA PHE A 183 -0.42 1.91 -5.67
C PHE A 183 -1.31 1.32 -4.57
N ALA A 184 -1.63 2.11 -3.55
CA ALA A 184 -2.64 1.77 -2.57
C ALA A 184 -4.00 2.27 -3.08
N GLU A 185 -4.99 1.37 -3.11
CA GLU A 185 -6.35 1.67 -3.52
C GLU A 185 -7.31 1.25 -2.42
N ASP A 186 -8.31 2.10 -2.17
CA ASP A 186 -9.36 1.78 -1.22
C ASP A 186 -10.23 0.63 -1.75
N PRO A 187 -10.70 -0.27 -0.88
CA PRO A 187 -11.64 -1.30 -1.27
C PRO A 187 -12.96 -0.65 -1.73
N PRO A 188 -13.69 -1.28 -2.65
CA PRO A 188 -14.96 -0.74 -3.09
C PRO A 188 -15.93 -0.64 -1.92
N GLY A 189 -16.65 0.48 -1.80
CA GLY A 189 -17.75 0.60 -0.85
C GLY A 189 -18.90 -0.37 -1.19
N PRO A 190 -19.90 -0.53 -0.30
CA PRO A 190 -20.96 -1.55 -0.42
C PRO A 190 -21.80 -1.52 -1.72
N SER A 191 -21.75 -0.40 -2.44
CA SER A 191 -22.51 -0.17 -3.67
C SER A 191 -21.61 0.03 -4.90
N ALA A 192 -20.32 -0.27 -4.80
CA ALA A 192 -19.34 -0.10 -5.87
C ALA A 192 -18.66 -1.43 -6.20
N SER A 193 -18.06 -1.50 -7.38
CA SER A 193 -17.16 -2.58 -7.76
C SER A 193 -15.74 -2.03 -7.88
N PHE A 194 -14.75 -2.84 -7.49
CA PHE A 194 -13.35 -2.48 -7.66
C PHE A 194 -12.99 -2.45 -9.14
N GLN A 195 -12.28 -1.41 -9.58
CA GLN A 195 -11.83 -1.30 -10.97
C GLN A 195 -10.47 -1.99 -11.13
N ALA A 196 -10.50 -3.32 -11.29
CA ALA A 196 -9.27 -4.12 -11.36
C ALA A 196 -8.48 -3.93 -12.66
N SER A 197 -9.08 -3.45 -13.76
CA SER A 197 -8.35 -3.16 -14.99
C SER A 197 -7.36 -2.00 -14.81
N THR A 198 -6.11 -2.19 -15.23
CA THR A 198 -5.08 -1.17 -15.13
C THR A 198 -5.19 -0.15 -16.27
N ASN A 199 -5.41 1.11 -15.93
CA ASN A 199 -5.30 2.24 -16.85
C ASN A 199 -3.97 2.96 -16.61
N LEU A 200 -2.96 2.63 -17.40
CA LEU A 200 -1.61 3.18 -17.22
C LEU A 200 -1.56 4.71 -17.37
N SER A 201 -2.35 5.29 -18.26
CA SER A 201 -2.40 6.75 -18.45
C SER A 201 -3.03 7.47 -17.25
N ALA A 202 -3.98 6.84 -16.57
CA ALA A 202 -4.51 7.37 -15.32
C ALA A 202 -3.46 7.27 -14.20
N LEU A 203 -2.82 6.10 -14.06
CA LEU A 203 -1.80 5.85 -13.05
C LEU A 203 -0.52 6.68 -13.25
N SER A 204 -0.19 7.10 -14.47
CA SER A 204 0.97 7.97 -14.71
C SER A 204 0.83 9.36 -14.08
N ASN A 205 -0.39 9.77 -13.75
CA ASN A 205 -0.71 11.00 -13.04
C ASN A 205 -0.84 10.82 -11.52
N VAL A 206 -0.64 9.59 -11.01
CA VAL A 206 -0.71 9.25 -9.60
C VAL A 206 0.68 8.88 -9.11
N GLU A 207 1.07 9.41 -7.95
CA GLU A 207 2.34 9.01 -7.33
C GLU A 207 2.21 7.61 -6.72
N PRO A 208 3.05 6.64 -7.12
CA PRO A 208 3.07 5.33 -6.46
C PRO A 208 3.61 5.47 -5.03
N ILE A 209 3.02 4.73 -4.10
CA ILE A 209 3.47 4.72 -2.69
C ILE A 209 4.90 4.18 -2.55
N PHE A 210 5.33 3.35 -3.50
CA PHE A 210 6.68 2.82 -3.56
C PHE A 210 7.03 2.35 -4.97
N THR A 211 8.29 2.55 -5.36
CA THR A 211 8.83 2.07 -6.63
C THR A 211 10.18 1.41 -6.41
N TYR A 212 10.37 0.21 -6.97
CA TYR A 212 11.64 -0.51 -6.88
C TYR A 212 11.88 -1.37 -8.13
N ASN A 213 13.12 -1.84 -8.30
CA ASN A 213 13.44 -2.78 -9.37
C ASN A 213 13.57 -4.20 -8.80
N THR A 214 13.03 -5.16 -9.53
CA THR A 214 13.17 -6.59 -9.27
C THR A 214 13.58 -7.31 -10.56
N ALA A 215 13.98 -8.57 -10.45
CA ALA A 215 14.27 -9.38 -11.63
C ALA A 215 13.87 -10.83 -11.41
N VAL A 216 13.44 -11.46 -12.50
CA VAL A 216 13.30 -12.92 -12.58
C VAL A 216 14.43 -13.48 -13.41
N VAL A 217 14.96 -14.64 -13.02
CA VAL A 217 16.07 -15.31 -13.70
C VAL A 217 15.58 -16.53 -14.46
N ARG A 218 16.24 -16.85 -15.57
CA ARG A 218 16.00 -18.07 -16.37
C ARG A 218 16.34 -19.33 -15.59
#